data_AF-A0A6G1SGE9-F1
#
_entry.id   AF-A0A6G1SGE9-F1
#
_cell.length_a   1.000
_cell.length_b   1.000
_cell.length_c   1.000
_cell.angle_alpha   90.00
_cell.angle_beta   90.00
_cell.angle_gamma   90.00
#
_symmetry.space_group_name_H-M   'P 1'
#
loop_
_entity.id
_entity.type
_entity.pdbx_description
1 polymer ?
#
loop_
_entity_poly.entity_id
_entity_poly.type
_entity_poly.pdbx_seq_one_letter_code
_entity_poly.pdbx_strand_id
1 'polypeptide(L)'
;MIGEKPFVFLLKRKAIELKLVAIDSDLSKNQLGLAPEDCARLAEEVSVVFHVAASVKFEAPLDVNMRHNVFATKELIEIASNFKQLACFIHVSTAYSNCQLLDIEEQVYKMQVPDDPMSAVVTKEMLDNRPNTYTYTKAMAENVVDQYAGRMNVVIVRPSIVMSALKEPCEGWVDTINGPIGLSVLGALGILQKIKVNSEVVFDLIPVDIVSNALISIAWAATERGDKFNMTPDGIQAIDDDGSGQTQLDHQSNNNNKQPTGESAELATTGCNTTKVFNLTTGSENPCSFYQYFSTGREEAYRKPSARCLRPLLTIPKQKGMNSVQYWIHKVFSHLLFAYLVDFLLGLLNQKRMVVKAVKRMHHANEMFDYFCSNQWSFKTDNVKRMRDLLSPADRRTFSCDVRTINWDNYARVGWFGCRRFILKERDETIDYARMRYRIVCFIYYATKIIFLLALTSSVSFCLGSKYAQWALLAPMYAIVYLL
;
A
#
# COMPACT_ATOMS: atom_id res chain seq x y z
N MET A 1 1.11 10.99 -24.86
CA MET A 1 -0.27 10.81 -24.38
C MET A 1 -0.39 11.25 -22.91
N ILE A 2 -0.66 12.54 -22.62
CA ILE A 2 -0.75 13.06 -21.22
C ILE A 2 -2.08 13.83 -20.96
N GLY A 3 -3.01 13.87 -21.93
CA GLY A 3 -4.23 14.68 -21.84
C GLY A 3 -5.54 13.93 -21.55
N GLU A 4 -5.54 12.60 -21.58
CA GLU A 4 -6.78 11.83 -21.42
C GLU A 4 -6.98 11.40 -19.96
N LYS A 5 -8.20 11.57 -19.42
CA LYS A 5 -8.58 11.12 -18.06
C LYS A 5 -8.22 9.62 -17.92
N PRO A 6 -7.80 9.13 -16.73
CA PRO A 6 -7.32 7.76 -16.54
C PRO A 6 -8.30 6.67 -17.03
N PHE A 7 -9.61 6.97 -17.05
CA PHE A 7 -10.64 6.06 -17.56
C PHE A 7 -10.76 6.01 -19.08
N VAL A 8 -10.26 7.00 -19.83
CA VAL A 8 -10.37 7.04 -21.31
C VAL A 8 -9.51 5.95 -21.96
N PHE A 9 -8.43 5.52 -21.31
CA PHE A 9 -7.61 4.43 -21.84
C PHE A 9 -8.32 3.07 -21.78
N LEU A 10 -9.07 2.81 -20.70
CA LEU A 10 -9.77 1.53 -20.49
C LEU A 10 -11.17 1.50 -21.13
N LEU A 11 -11.88 2.64 -21.16
CA LEU A 11 -13.22 2.74 -21.75
C LEU A 11 -13.23 2.73 -23.29
N LYS A 12 -12.06 2.80 -23.95
CA LYS A 12 -11.95 2.63 -25.41
C LYS A 12 -12.47 1.28 -25.92
N ARG A 13 -12.79 0.33 -25.04
CA ARG A 13 -13.58 -0.86 -25.38
C ARG A 13 -15.06 -0.60 -25.06
N LYS A 14 -15.87 -0.27 -26.07
CA LYS A 14 -17.34 -0.11 -25.97
C LYS A 14 -18.04 -1.18 -25.11
N ALA A 15 -17.51 -2.40 -25.09
CA ALA A 15 -18.02 -3.51 -24.29
C ALA A 15 -17.90 -3.32 -22.76
N ILE A 16 -16.94 -2.52 -22.27
CA ILE A 16 -16.76 -2.21 -20.84
C ILE A 16 -17.72 -1.10 -20.42
N GLU A 17 -17.90 -0.06 -21.26
CA GLU A 17 -18.85 1.02 -21.01
C GLU A 17 -20.28 0.51 -20.80
N LEU A 18 -20.68 -0.54 -21.54
CA LEU A 18 -22.00 -1.18 -21.40
C LEU A 18 -22.17 -2.00 -20.11
N LYS A 19 -21.09 -2.29 -19.38
CA LYS A 19 -21.11 -3.09 -18.14
C LYS A 19 -20.90 -2.25 -16.88
N LEU A 20 -20.57 -0.97 -17.02
CA LEU A 20 -20.26 -0.08 -15.91
C LEU A 20 -21.49 0.73 -15.52
N VAL A 21 -21.92 0.59 -14.27
CA VAL A 21 -22.95 1.46 -13.68
C VAL A 21 -22.36 2.16 -12.48
N ALA A 22 -22.36 3.49 -12.50
CA ALA A 22 -21.92 4.30 -11.37
C ALA A 22 -23.08 4.53 -10.40
N ILE A 23 -22.83 4.39 -9.11
CA ILE A 23 -23.76 4.65 -8.01
C ILE A 23 -23.10 5.64 -7.07
N ASP A 24 -23.81 6.70 -6.70
CA ASP A 24 -23.31 7.70 -5.75
C ASP A 24 -23.39 7.15 -4.33
N SER A 25 -22.31 7.30 -3.57
CA SER A 25 -22.24 6.87 -2.17
C SER A 25 -21.16 7.65 -1.42
N ASP A 26 -21.31 7.74 -0.10
CA ASP A 26 -20.43 8.47 0.80
C ASP A 26 -20.32 7.74 2.14
N LEU A 27 -19.12 7.25 2.46
CA LEU A 27 -18.81 6.53 3.70
C LEU A 27 -19.00 7.38 4.98
N SER A 28 -19.18 8.69 4.85
CA SER A 28 -19.44 9.58 5.98
C SER A 28 -20.93 9.70 6.32
N LYS A 29 -21.83 9.30 5.41
CA LYS A 29 -23.29 9.41 5.57
C LYS A 29 -23.90 8.08 6.01
N ASN A 30 -24.99 8.17 6.78
CA ASN A 30 -25.75 6.98 7.21
C ASN A 30 -26.23 6.16 6.02
N GLN A 31 -26.22 4.84 6.17
CA GLN A 31 -26.46 3.88 5.08
C GLN A 31 -25.62 4.18 3.83
N LEU A 32 -24.41 4.70 4.04
CA LEU A 32 -23.46 5.09 3.00
C LEU A 32 -23.98 6.16 2.04
N GLY A 33 -25.06 6.86 2.41
CA GLY A 33 -25.73 7.83 1.53
C GLY A 33 -26.32 7.21 0.26
N LEU A 34 -26.51 5.89 0.21
CA LEU A 34 -27.12 5.21 -0.93
C LEU A 34 -28.61 5.56 -1.02
N ALA A 35 -29.10 5.78 -2.25
CA ALA A 35 -30.52 5.95 -2.50
C ALA A 35 -31.28 4.64 -2.25
N PRO A 36 -32.52 4.66 -1.74
CA PRO A 36 -33.31 3.45 -1.52
C PRO A 36 -33.47 2.58 -2.77
N GLU A 37 -33.59 3.21 -3.94
CA GLU A 37 -33.72 2.53 -5.23
C GLU A 37 -32.43 1.79 -5.61
N ASP A 38 -31.28 2.40 -5.35
CA ASP A 38 -29.97 1.77 -5.56
C ASP A 38 -29.77 0.60 -4.59
N CYS A 39 -30.14 0.76 -3.31
CA CYS A 39 -30.11 -0.35 -2.35
C CYS A 39 -30.97 -1.54 -2.80
N ALA A 40 -32.19 -1.28 -3.28
CA ALA A 40 -33.07 -2.32 -3.80
C ALA A 40 -32.46 -3.01 -5.03
N ARG A 41 -31.91 -2.24 -5.97
CA ARG A 41 -31.26 -2.80 -7.15
C ARG A 41 -30.02 -3.64 -6.79
N LEU A 42 -29.17 -3.15 -5.89
CA LEU A 42 -28.00 -3.88 -5.42
C LEU A 42 -28.40 -5.21 -4.77
N ALA A 43 -29.49 -5.23 -4.00
CA ALA A 43 -29.99 -6.45 -3.36
C ALA A 43 -30.47 -7.53 -4.35
N GLU A 44 -30.97 -7.13 -5.52
CA GLU A 44 -31.37 -8.07 -6.58
C GLU A 44 -30.17 -8.49 -7.45
N GLU A 45 -29.27 -7.58 -7.80
CA GLU A 45 -28.31 -7.78 -8.90
C GLU A 45 -26.90 -8.17 -8.46
N VAL A 46 -26.47 -7.89 -7.22
CA VAL A 46 -25.07 -8.07 -6.82
C VAL A 46 -24.80 -9.48 -6.32
N SER A 47 -23.82 -10.15 -6.92
CA SER A 47 -23.35 -11.48 -6.53
C SER A 47 -22.00 -11.50 -5.83
N VAL A 48 -21.15 -10.49 -6.01
CA VAL A 48 -19.85 -10.40 -5.36
C VAL A 48 -19.61 -8.95 -4.95
N VAL A 49 -19.17 -8.75 -3.70
CA VAL A 49 -18.80 -7.42 -3.18
C VAL A 49 -17.30 -7.37 -2.95
N PHE A 50 -16.63 -6.40 -3.58
CA PHE A 50 -15.25 -6.03 -3.25
C PHE A 50 -15.27 -4.72 -2.46
N HIS A 51 -15.26 -4.80 -1.14
CA HIS A 51 -15.21 -3.64 -0.27
C HIS A 51 -13.76 -3.15 -0.10
N VAL A 52 -13.35 -2.26 -1.01
CA VAL A 52 -12.01 -1.63 -1.05
C VAL A 52 -12.01 -0.21 -0.46
N ALA A 53 -13.19 0.39 -0.28
CA ALA A 53 -13.32 1.80 0.11
C ALA A 53 -12.89 2.00 1.56
N ALA A 54 -11.96 2.95 1.80
CA ALA A 54 -11.44 3.25 3.14
C ALA A 54 -10.76 4.63 3.18
N SER A 55 -10.68 5.21 4.37
CA SER A 55 -9.72 6.28 4.67
C SER A 55 -8.34 5.67 4.89
N VAL A 56 -7.37 6.08 4.07
CA VAL A 56 -5.94 5.73 4.19
C VAL A 56 -5.11 6.87 4.80
N LYS A 57 -5.75 7.76 5.56
CA LYS A 57 -5.10 8.89 6.25
C LYS A 57 -4.66 8.43 7.64
N PHE A 58 -3.36 8.25 7.84
CA PHE A 58 -2.82 7.70 9.09
C PHE A 58 -2.93 8.68 10.27
N GLU A 59 -3.00 9.97 9.97
CA GLU A 59 -3.08 11.08 10.92
C GLU A 59 -4.50 11.57 11.21
N ALA A 60 -5.50 11.02 10.51
CA ALA A 60 -6.87 11.45 10.73
C ALA A 60 -7.29 11.11 12.18
N PRO A 61 -8.09 12.00 12.81
CA PRO A 61 -8.71 11.73 14.10
C PRO A 61 -9.39 10.36 14.13
N LEU A 62 -9.36 9.69 15.28
CA LEU A 62 -9.84 8.32 15.39
C LEU A 62 -11.31 8.21 14.99
N ASP A 63 -12.17 9.11 15.46
CA ASP A 63 -13.59 9.22 15.10
C ASP A 63 -13.80 9.27 13.58
N VAL A 64 -12.98 10.05 12.87
CA VAL A 64 -13.02 10.12 11.40
C VAL A 64 -12.68 8.77 10.79
N ASN A 65 -11.57 8.13 11.20
CA ASN A 65 -11.19 6.83 10.66
C ASN A 65 -12.17 5.71 11.08
N MET A 66 -12.77 5.79 12.26
CA MET A 66 -13.80 4.87 12.75
C MET A 66 -15.04 4.94 11.86
N ARG A 67 -15.52 6.16 11.55
CA ARG A 67 -16.64 6.35 10.62
C ARG A 67 -16.40 5.70 9.26
N HIS A 68 -15.25 5.98 8.65
CA HIS A 68 -14.95 5.54 7.28
C HIS A 68 -14.57 4.07 7.18
N ASN A 69 -13.83 3.54 8.15
CA ASN A 69 -13.24 2.19 8.04
C ASN A 69 -14.04 1.14 8.80
N VAL A 70 -14.68 1.51 9.91
CA VAL A 70 -15.40 0.56 10.78
C VAL A 70 -16.90 0.66 10.55
N PHE A 71 -17.50 1.84 10.78
CA PHE A 71 -18.96 1.99 10.72
C PHE A 71 -19.48 1.85 9.28
N ALA A 72 -18.85 2.50 8.30
CA ALA A 72 -19.23 2.31 6.90
C ALA A 72 -19.06 0.85 6.43
N THR A 73 -18.07 0.13 6.95
CA THR A 73 -17.92 -1.32 6.69
C THR A 73 -19.08 -2.11 7.28
N LYS A 74 -19.49 -1.79 8.52
CA LYS A 74 -20.66 -2.38 9.18
C LYS A 74 -21.94 -2.14 8.38
N GLU A 75 -22.21 -0.87 8.02
CA GLU A 75 -23.39 -0.51 7.23
C GLU A 75 -23.41 -1.25 5.88
N LEU A 76 -22.25 -1.35 5.19
CA LEU A 76 -22.18 -2.05 3.91
C LEU A 76 -22.45 -3.55 4.05
N ILE A 77 -21.87 -4.22 5.05
CA ILE A 77 -22.08 -5.67 5.22
C ILE A 77 -23.51 -5.98 5.70
N GLU A 78 -24.14 -5.09 6.46
CA GLU A 78 -25.56 -5.18 6.81
C GLU A 78 -26.46 -5.03 5.58
N ILE A 79 -26.18 -4.05 4.71
CA ILE A 79 -26.89 -3.90 3.44
C ILE A 79 -26.70 -5.16 2.58
N ALA A 80 -25.45 -5.61 2.43
CA ALA A 80 -25.09 -6.78 1.63
C ALA A 80 -25.70 -8.09 2.17
N SER A 81 -26.01 -8.17 3.46
CA SER A 81 -26.70 -9.34 4.05
C SER A 81 -28.11 -9.54 3.48
N ASN A 82 -28.69 -8.52 2.85
CA ASN A 82 -30.01 -8.60 2.19
C ASN A 82 -29.90 -8.97 0.69
N PHE A 83 -28.69 -9.17 0.16
CA PHE A 83 -28.50 -9.45 -1.26
C PHE A 83 -28.85 -10.90 -1.58
N LYS A 84 -29.76 -11.10 -2.54
CA LYS A 84 -30.38 -12.40 -2.82
C LYS A 84 -29.44 -13.42 -3.45
N GLN A 85 -28.42 -12.95 -4.17
CA GLN A 85 -27.51 -13.79 -4.95
C GLN A 85 -26.04 -13.63 -4.51
N LEU A 86 -25.81 -13.09 -3.31
CA LEU A 86 -24.47 -12.82 -2.83
C LEU A 86 -23.70 -14.10 -2.54
N ALA A 87 -22.68 -14.35 -3.35
CA ALA A 87 -21.80 -15.51 -3.25
C ALA A 87 -20.57 -15.24 -2.38
N CYS A 88 -20.07 -13.99 -2.35
CA CYS A 88 -18.90 -13.63 -1.55
C CYS A 88 -18.84 -12.13 -1.23
N PHE A 89 -18.48 -11.80 0.01
CA PHE A 89 -18.13 -10.47 0.47
C PHE A 89 -16.63 -10.40 0.82
N ILE A 90 -15.87 -9.64 0.04
CA ILE A 90 -14.44 -9.43 0.27
C ILE A 90 -14.22 -8.08 0.94
N HIS A 91 -13.64 -8.09 2.12
CA HIS A 91 -13.15 -6.90 2.80
C HIS A 91 -11.64 -6.73 2.59
N VAL A 92 -11.23 -5.59 2.04
CA VAL A 92 -9.80 -5.25 1.91
C VAL A 92 -9.32 -4.52 3.17
N SER A 93 -8.52 -5.23 3.95
CA SER A 93 -7.80 -4.70 5.11
C SER A 93 -6.36 -4.34 4.72
N THR A 94 -5.37 -4.59 5.58
CA THR A 94 -3.95 -4.37 5.31
C THR A 94 -3.13 -5.38 6.10
N ALA A 95 -1.98 -5.80 5.56
CA ALA A 95 -1.04 -6.69 6.25
C ALA A 95 -0.64 -6.13 7.63
N TYR A 96 -0.64 -4.80 7.77
CA TYR A 96 -0.24 -4.10 8.98
C TYR A 96 -1.37 -3.85 9.99
N SER A 97 -2.56 -4.43 9.79
CA SER A 97 -3.69 -4.24 10.72
C SER A 97 -3.33 -4.72 12.13
N ASN A 98 -2.49 -5.75 12.23
CA ASN A 98 -2.00 -6.32 13.48
C ASN A 98 -0.49 -6.11 13.68
N CYS A 99 0.05 -4.99 13.20
CA CYS A 99 1.50 -4.70 13.18
C CYS A 99 2.19 -4.61 14.55
N GLN A 100 1.44 -4.59 15.66
CA GLN A 100 1.99 -4.75 17.01
C GLN A 100 2.54 -6.16 17.28
N LEU A 101 2.13 -7.15 16.48
CA LEU A 101 2.70 -8.48 16.43
C LEU A 101 3.76 -8.54 15.31
N LEU A 102 4.79 -9.37 15.49
CA LEU A 102 5.83 -9.57 14.47
C LEU A 102 5.49 -10.73 13.52
N ASP A 103 4.88 -11.78 14.04
CA ASP A 103 4.41 -12.94 13.28
C ASP A 103 2.90 -12.84 13.06
N ILE A 104 2.51 -12.68 11.80
CA ILE A 104 1.12 -12.45 11.38
C ILE A 104 0.58 -13.67 10.65
N GLU A 105 -0.35 -14.34 11.30
CA GLU A 105 -1.08 -15.49 10.81
C GLU A 105 -2.28 -15.08 9.95
N GLU A 106 -2.78 -16.03 9.17
CA GLU A 106 -3.99 -15.90 8.34
C GLU A 106 -5.27 -16.16 9.15
N GLN A 107 -5.44 -15.40 10.24
CA GLN A 107 -6.60 -15.45 11.12
C GLN A 107 -7.06 -14.04 11.54
N VAL A 108 -8.31 -13.93 11.98
CA VAL A 108 -8.83 -12.68 12.59
C VAL A 108 -8.36 -12.61 14.03
N TYR A 109 -7.61 -11.55 14.35
CA TYR A 109 -7.16 -11.29 15.71
C TYR A 109 -8.28 -10.59 16.48
N LYS A 110 -8.81 -11.29 17.49
CA LYS A 110 -9.98 -10.83 18.24
C LYS A 110 -9.68 -9.55 19.00
N MET A 111 -10.58 -8.58 18.86
CA MET A 111 -10.56 -7.36 19.65
C MET A 111 -11.97 -7.01 20.11
N GLN A 112 -12.07 -6.25 21.21
CA GLN A 112 -13.37 -5.75 21.66
C GLN A 112 -13.88 -4.71 20.66
N VAL A 113 -15.00 -5.01 20.02
CA VAL A 113 -15.73 -4.06 19.18
C VAL A 113 -16.78 -3.39 20.08
N PRO A 114 -16.70 -2.07 20.31
CA PRO A 114 -17.72 -1.38 21.09
C PRO A 114 -19.09 -1.46 20.40
N ASP A 115 -20.17 -1.56 21.18
CA ASP A 115 -21.55 -1.59 20.65
C ASP A 115 -21.86 -0.32 19.83
N ASP A 116 -21.42 0.84 20.34
CA ASP A 116 -21.32 2.09 19.58
C ASP A 116 -19.86 2.51 19.43
N PRO A 117 -19.22 2.21 18.29
CA PRO A 117 -17.81 2.54 18.04
C PRO A 117 -17.53 4.05 18.05
N MET A 118 -18.54 4.91 17.86
CA MET A 118 -18.37 6.37 17.87
C MET A 118 -18.42 6.97 19.28
N SER A 119 -19.01 6.26 20.25
CA SER A 119 -19.07 6.68 21.66
C SER A 119 -17.76 6.50 22.42
N ALA A 120 -16.81 5.76 21.85
CA ALA A 120 -15.54 5.44 22.48
C ALA A 120 -14.70 6.72 22.68
N VAL A 121 -14.37 7.03 23.94
CA VAL A 121 -13.55 8.20 24.32
C VAL A 121 -12.15 8.05 23.73
N VAL A 122 -11.86 8.76 22.65
CA VAL A 122 -10.60 8.68 21.90
C VAL A 122 -9.42 9.08 22.78
N THR A 123 -8.62 8.11 23.23
CA THR A 123 -7.27 8.36 23.77
C THR A 123 -6.21 7.62 22.95
N LYS A 124 -5.00 8.17 22.90
CA LYS A 124 -3.85 7.54 22.20
C LYS A 124 -3.48 6.18 22.81
N GLU A 125 -3.83 5.97 24.07
CA GLU A 125 -3.66 4.71 24.81
C GLU A 125 -4.60 3.60 24.30
N MET A 126 -5.68 3.94 23.60
CA MET A 126 -6.63 2.97 23.03
C MET A 126 -6.14 2.25 21.77
N LEU A 127 -5.03 2.68 21.16
CA LEU A 127 -4.58 2.09 19.89
C LEU A 127 -3.99 0.68 20.03
N ASP A 128 -4.02 0.09 21.22
CA ASP A 128 -3.55 -1.28 21.49
C ASP A 128 -2.13 -1.49 20.91
N ASN A 129 -1.22 -0.58 21.30
CA ASN A 129 0.18 -0.50 20.87
C ASN A 129 0.42 -0.32 19.36
N ARG A 130 -0.60 0.02 18.57
CA ARG A 130 -0.43 0.33 17.14
C ARG A 130 0.07 1.76 16.93
N PRO A 131 0.83 2.01 15.85
CA PRO A 131 1.45 3.32 15.61
C PRO A 131 0.47 4.41 15.16
N ASN A 132 -0.70 4.04 14.63
CA ASN A 132 -1.66 5.00 14.07
C ASN A 132 -3.12 4.50 14.08
N THR A 133 -4.05 5.44 13.89
CA THR A 133 -5.50 5.18 13.89
C THR A 133 -5.94 4.32 12.70
N TYR A 134 -5.23 4.39 11.57
CA TYR A 134 -5.54 3.58 10.39
C TYR A 134 -5.36 2.08 10.65
N THR A 135 -4.23 1.65 11.19
CA THR A 135 -3.99 0.22 11.49
C THR A 135 -4.97 -0.33 12.50
N TYR A 136 -5.32 0.48 13.51
CA TYR A 136 -6.30 0.12 14.53
C TYR A 136 -7.70 -0.05 13.94
N THR A 137 -8.17 0.92 13.15
CA THR A 137 -9.50 0.87 12.54
C THR A 137 -9.64 -0.23 11.49
N LYS A 138 -8.56 -0.57 10.76
CA LYS A 138 -8.54 -1.74 9.86
C LYS A 138 -8.68 -3.05 10.64
N ALA A 139 -7.97 -3.23 11.75
CA ALA A 139 -8.15 -4.42 12.60
C ALA A 139 -9.57 -4.52 13.18
N MET A 140 -10.16 -3.37 13.56
CA MET A 140 -11.53 -3.35 14.07
C MET A 140 -12.57 -3.68 12.99
N ALA A 141 -12.36 -3.18 11.77
CA ALA A 141 -13.20 -3.53 10.63
C ALA A 141 -13.16 -5.03 10.32
N GLU A 142 -12.00 -5.69 10.45
CA GLU A 142 -11.90 -7.15 10.33
C GLU A 142 -12.79 -7.88 11.34
N ASN A 143 -12.82 -7.41 12.60
CA ASN A 143 -13.66 -8.01 13.64
C ASN A 143 -15.16 -7.76 13.40
N VAL A 144 -15.54 -6.58 12.90
CA VAL A 144 -16.93 -6.32 12.48
C VAL A 144 -17.35 -7.28 11.38
N VAL A 145 -16.51 -7.43 10.36
CA VAL A 145 -16.78 -8.30 9.20
C VAL A 145 -16.87 -9.77 9.60
N ASP A 146 -16.01 -10.21 10.53
CA ASP A 146 -15.99 -11.57 11.07
C ASP A 146 -17.25 -11.95 11.87
N GLN A 147 -18.00 -10.98 12.42
CA GLN A 147 -19.29 -11.24 13.08
C GLN A 147 -20.38 -11.77 12.13
N TYR A 148 -20.19 -11.61 10.81
CA TYR A 148 -21.12 -12.08 9.77
C TYR A 148 -20.67 -13.42 9.15
N ALA A 149 -19.54 -13.97 9.61
CA ALA A 149 -19.12 -15.32 9.22
C ALA A 149 -20.20 -16.35 9.59
N GLY A 150 -20.40 -17.35 8.73
CA GLY A 150 -21.45 -18.36 8.88
C GLY A 150 -22.84 -17.89 8.42
N ARG A 151 -23.16 -16.58 8.47
CA ARG A 151 -24.38 -16.03 7.84
C ARG A 151 -24.21 -15.81 6.34
N MET A 152 -23.00 -15.41 5.96
CA MET A 152 -22.61 -15.19 4.57
C MET A 152 -21.14 -15.55 4.38
N ASN A 153 -20.73 -15.76 3.12
CA ASN A 153 -19.35 -16.07 2.79
C ASN A 153 -18.49 -14.80 2.83
N VAL A 154 -17.69 -14.68 3.88
CA VAL A 154 -16.89 -13.50 4.17
C VAL A 154 -15.40 -13.82 4.04
N VAL A 155 -14.68 -12.95 3.33
CA VAL A 155 -13.24 -13.07 3.12
C VAL A 155 -12.56 -11.75 3.45
N ILE A 156 -11.44 -11.81 4.18
CA ILE A 156 -10.58 -10.67 4.48
C ILE A 156 -9.29 -10.81 3.67
N VAL A 157 -8.92 -9.76 2.95
CA VAL A 157 -7.67 -9.70 2.18
C VAL A 157 -6.81 -8.56 2.70
N ARG A 158 -5.58 -8.87 3.08
CA ARG A 158 -4.61 -7.97 3.73
C ARG A 158 -3.42 -7.72 2.80
N PRO A 159 -3.51 -6.75 1.88
CA PRO A 159 -2.35 -6.33 1.10
C PRO A 159 -1.31 -5.60 1.96
N SER A 160 -0.04 -5.82 1.63
CA SER A 160 1.10 -5.01 2.10
C SER A 160 1.14 -3.64 1.42
N ILE A 161 2.32 -3.02 1.27
CA ILE A 161 2.43 -1.67 0.73
C ILE A 161 2.18 -1.70 -0.78
N VAL A 162 0.96 -1.32 -1.18
CA VAL A 162 0.57 -1.29 -2.59
C VAL A 162 1.33 -0.16 -3.32
N MET A 163 1.99 -0.53 -4.41
CA MET A 163 2.82 0.35 -5.23
C MET A 163 2.32 0.36 -6.69
N SER A 164 3.07 1.04 -7.57
CA SER A 164 2.73 1.19 -8.98
C SER A 164 2.49 -0.15 -9.68
N ALA A 165 1.69 -0.15 -10.74
CA ALA A 165 1.46 -1.34 -11.55
C ALA A 165 2.77 -1.97 -12.06
N LEU A 166 2.86 -3.30 -11.98
CA LEU A 166 3.94 -4.04 -12.60
C LEU A 166 3.74 -4.13 -14.11
N LYS A 167 2.51 -4.39 -14.56
CA LYS A 167 2.14 -4.61 -15.96
C LYS A 167 0.85 -3.87 -16.35
N GLU A 168 -0.23 -3.99 -15.59
CA GLU A 168 -1.56 -3.47 -15.98
C GLU A 168 -2.02 -2.32 -15.07
N PRO A 169 -2.65 -1.25 -15.61
CA PRO A 169 -3.00 -1.02 -17.02
C PRO A 169 -1.80 -0.64 -17.92
N CYS A 170 -0.70 -0.20 -17.31
CA CYS A 170 0.61 -0.08 -17.94
C CYS A 170 1.69 -0.04 -16.87
N GLU A 171 2.92 -0.39 -17.25
CA GLU A 171 4.06 -0.41 -16.34
C GLU A 171 4.27 0.94 -15.63
N GLY A 172 4.40 0.91 -14.30
CA GLY A 172 4.64 2.09 -13.48
C GLY A 172 3.40 2.96 -13.27
N TRP A 173 2.20 2.52 -13.69
CA TRP A 173 0.99 3.29 -13.43
C TRP A 173 0.77 3.52 -11.93
N VAL A 174 0.55 4.78 -11.56
CA VAL A 174 0.33 5.23 -10.19
C VAL A 174 -0.40 6.57 -10.20
N ASP A 175 -1.35 6.78 -9.29
CA ASP A 175 -2.20 7.98 -9.26
C ASP A 175 -2.10 8.77 -7.95
N THR A 176 -1.50 8.18 -6.92
CA THR A 176 -1.35 8.77 -5.59
C THR A 176 0.12 9.03 -5.22
N ILE A 177 0.34 10.05 -4.39
CA ILE A 177 1.65 10.37 -3.81
C ILE A 177 1.81 9.83 -2.38
N ASN A 178 0.88 8.98 -1.93
CA ASN A 178 0.89 8.47 -0.57
C ASN A 178 2.10 7.55 -0.32
N GLY A 179 2.63 7.64 0.90
CA GLY A 179 3.69 6.76 1.38
C GLY A 179 4.97 6.74 0.54
N PRO A 180 5.50 5.56 0.17
CA PRO A 180 6.79 5.44 -0.50
C PRO A 180 6.88 6.12 -1.87
N ILE A 181 5.76 6.30 -2.57
CA ILE A 181 5.72 7.05 -3.82
C ILE A 181 6.10 8.51 -3.58
N GLY A 182 5.56 9.12 -2.51
CA GLY A 182 5.92 10.46 -2.09
C GLY A 182 7.39 10.59 -1.70
N LEU A 183 7.94 9.61 -0.97
CA LEU A 183 9.37 9.57 -0.66
C LEU A 183 10.23 9.48 -1.93
N SER A 184 9.83 8.65 -2.90
CA SER A 184 10.51 8.50 -4.19
C SER A 184 10.54 9.82 -4.96
N VAL A 185 9.39 10.50 -5.06
CA VAL A 185 9.27 11.81 -5.72
C VAL A 185 10.11 12.86 -5.00
N LEU A 186 10.00 12.97 -3.68
CA LEU A 186 10.73 13.98 -2.90
C LEU A 186 12.24 13.77 -2.95
N GLY A 187 12.69 12.50 -2.93
CA GLY A 187 14.10 12.14 -3.13
C GLY A 187 14.60 12.53 -4.51
N ALA A 188 13.82 12.24 -5.55
CA ALA A 188 14.19 12.55 -6.93
C ALA A 188 14.11 14.04 -7.30
N LEU A 189 13.32 14.83 -6.57
CA LEU A 189 13.35 16.29 -6.65
C LEU A 189 14.53 16.90 -5.87
N GLY A 190 15.29 16.08 -5.13
CA GLY A 190 16.35 16.52 -4.25
C GLY A 190 15.84 17.19 -2.98
N ILE A 191 14.53 17.19 -2.69
CA ILE A 191 13.98 17.81 -1.48
C ILE A 191 14.36 16.97 -0.25
N LEU A 192 14.15 15.66 -0.33
CA LEU A 192 14.58 14.70 0.69
C LEU A 192 16.08 14.40 0.54
N GLN A 193 16.87 14.64 1.59
CA GLN A 193 18.33 14.45 1.64
C GLN A 193 18.81 13.54 2.77
N LYS A 194 17.97 13.28 3.78
CA LYS A 194 18.22 12.28 4.82
C LYS A 194 16.90 11.68 5.27
N ILE A 195 16.90 10.39 5.52
CA ILE A 195 15.74 9.67 6.05
C ILE A 195 16.17 8.81 7.23
N LYS A 196 15.31 8.73 8.24
CA LYS A 196 15.49 7.84 9.38
C LYS A 196 14.83 6.51 9.02
N VAL A 197 15.63 5.52 8.60
CA VAL A 197 15.18 4.19 8.18
C VAL A 197 16.26 3.17 8.51
N ASN A 198 15.86 1.97 8.90
CA ASN A 198 16.74 0.82 8.82
C ASN A 198 16.71 0.30 7.37
N SER A 199 17.76 0.60 6.62
CA SER A 199 17.78 0.36 5.18
C SER A 199 17.84 -1.14 4.79
N GLU A 200 18.12 -2.01 5.76
CA GLU A 200 18.25 -3.47 5.55
C GLU A 200 16.94 -4.23 5.80
N VAL A 201 15.93 -3.59 6.40
CA VAL A 201 14.62 -4.19 6.64
C VAL A 201 13.92 -4.53 5.33
N VAL A 202 13.22 -5.66 5.32
CA VAL A 202 12.34 -6.07 4.23
C VAL A 202 11.25 -5.03 4.05
N PHE A 203 11.20 -4.48 2.85
CA PHE A 203 10.22 -3.50 2.43
C PHE A 203 9.15 -4.23 1.63
N ASP A 204 8.12 -4.71 2.33
CA ASP A 204 6.98 -5.46 1.79
C ASP A 204 6.14 -4.59 0.84
N LEU A 205 6.63 -4.46 -0.39
CA LEU A 205 5.94 -3.82 -1.50
C LEU A 205 5.15 -4.86 -2.29
N ILE A 206 3.97 -4.48 -2.78
CA ILE A 206 3.19 -5.31 -3.71
C ILE A 206 2.62 -4.46 -4.86
N PRO A 207 2.76 -4.88 -6.12
CA PRO A 207 2.14 -4.17 -7.25
C PRO A 207 0.62 -4.17 -7.20
N VAL A 208 -0.02 -3.06 -7.58
CA VAL A 208 -1.49 -2.91 -7.55
C VAL A 208 -2.21 -3.94 -8.43
N ASP A 209 -1.66 -4.29 -9.59
CA ASP A 209 -2.23 -5.27 -10.52
C ASP A 209 -2.13 -6.71 -10.00
N ILE A 210 -1.06 -7.04 -9.27
CA ILE A 210 -0.98 -8.31 -8.54
C ILE A 210 -2.08 -8.39 -7.47
N VAL A 211 -2.33 -7.31 -6.73
CA VAL A 211 -3.41 -7.25 -5.73
C VAL A 211 -4.78 -7.39 -6.40
N SER A 212 -5.02 -6.67 -7.50
CA SER A 212 -6.29 -6.76 -8.24
C SER A 212 -6.55 -8.18 -8.76
N ASN A 213 -5.55 -8.82 -9.36
CA ASN A 213 -5.65 -10.21 -9.84
C ASN A 213 -5.88 -11.20 -8.70
N ALA A 214 -5.20 -11.00 -7.56
CA ALA A 214 -5.39 -11.81 -6.37
C ALA A 214 -6.82 -11.68 -5.84
N LEU A 215 -7.38 -10.47 -5.74
CA LEU A 215 -8.75 -10.25 -5.28
C LEU A 215 -9.77 -11.01 -6.14
N ILE A 216 -9.65 -10.91 -7.47
CA ILE A 216 -10.54 -11.62 -8.40
C ILE A 216 -10.42 -13.14 -8.23
N SER A 217 -9.19 -13.64 -8.13
CA SER A 217 -8.94 -15.09 -7.98
C SER A 217 -9.42 -15.62 -6.63
N ILE A 218 -9.28 -14.82 -5.57
CA ILE A 218 -9.77 -15.13 -4.23
C ILE A 218 -11.30 -15.15 -4.22
N ALA A 219 -11.97 -14.19 -4.86
CA ALA A 219 -13.43 -14.21 -5.01
C ALA A 219 -13.89 -15.52 -5.65
N TRP A 220 -13.32 -15.85 -6.81
CA TRP A 220 -13.65 -17.09 -7.53
C TRP A 220 -13.42 -18.34 -6.67
N ALA A 221 -12.26 -18.44 -6.01
CA ALA A 221 -11.94 -19.60 -5.18
C ALA A 221 -12.88 -19.72 -3.98
N ALA A 222 -13.27 -18.59 -3.39
CA ALA A 222 -14.22 -18.55 -2.29
C ALA A 222 -15.65 -18.91 -2.71
N THR A 223 -16.03 -18.69 -3.98
CA THR A 223 -17.39 -18.97 -4.49
C THR A 223 -17.55 -20.36 -5.10
N GLU A 224 -16.65 -20.80 -5.99
CA GLU A 224 -16.84 -22.04 -6.77
C GLU A 224 -16.32 -23.31 -6.10
N ARG A 225 -15.42 -23.17 -5.11
CA ARG A 225 -14.72 -24.31 -4.50
C ARG A 225 -14.71 -24.25 -2.97
N GLY A 226 -15.72 -23.65 -2.34
CA GLY A 226 -15.81 -23.50 -0.88
C GLY A 226 -15.49 -24.77 -0.09
N ASP A 227 -15.89 -25.94 -0.60
CA ASP A 227 -15.61 -27.24 0.02
C ASP A 227 -14.15 -27.71 -0.17
N LYS A 228 -13.57 -27.57 -1.39
CA LYS A 228 -12.15 -27.91 -1.65
C LYS A 228 -11.17 -26.90 -1.06
N PHE A 229 -11.60 -25.66 -0.84
CA PHE A 229 -10.82 -24.58 -0.22
C PHE A 229 -10.57 -24.83 1.29
N ASN A 230 -11.35 -25.74 1.89
CA ASN A 230 -11.25 -26.14 3.29
C ASN A 230 -10.45 -27.43 3.52
N MET A 231 -10.03 -28.13 2.47
CA MET A 231 -9.29 -29.40 2.59
C MET A 231 -7.78 -29.16 2.78
N THR A 232 -7.15 -29.98 3.61
CA THR A 232 -5.68 -30.08 3.69
C THR A 232 -5.11 -30.57 2.35
N PRO A 233 -3.81 -30.36 2.05
CA PRO A 233 -3.19 -30.82 0.81
C PRO A 233 -3.47 -32.31 0.47
N ASP A 234 -3.52 -33.17 1.50
CA ASP A 234 -3.81 -34.60 1.36
C ASP A 234 -5.25 -34.89 0.89
N GLY A 235 -6.21 -34.03 1.25
CA GLY A 235 -7.62 -34.15 0.84
C GLY A 235 -7.88 -33.73 -0.60
N ILE A 236 -7.00 -32.92 -1.19
CA ILE A 236 -7.09 -32.50 -2.60
C ILE A 236 -6.60 -33.63 -3.53
N GLN A 237 -5.50 -34.31 -3.16
CA GLN A 237 -4.98 -35.44 -3.93
C GLN A 237 -5.95 -36.63 -3.98
N ALA A 238 -6.66 -36.91 -2.89
CA ALA A 238 -7.63 -38.01 -2.82
C ALA A 238 -8.82 -37.85 -3.79
N ILE A 239 -9.15 -36.62 -4.22
CA ILE A 239 -10.26 -36.36 -5.16
C ILE A 239 -9.79 -36.49 -6.62
N ASP A 240 -8.53 -36.17 -6.89
CA ASP A 240 -7.99 -36.26 -8.26
C ASP A 240 -7.60 -37.71 -8.63
N ASP A 241 -7.46 -38.61 -7.64
CA ASP A 241 -7.21 -40.05 -7.84
C ASP A 241 -8.48 -40.88 -8.18
N ASP A 242 -9.69 -40.38 -7.92
CA ASP A 242 -10.95 -41.06 -8.29
C ASP A 242 -11.34 -40.88 -9.78
N GLY A 243 -10.43 -40.33 -10.58
CA GLY A 243 -10.58 -40.11 -12.02
C GLY A 243 -10.37 -41.36 -12.90
N SER A 244 -10.99 -42.50 -12.59
CA SER A 244 -11.23 -43.55 -13.59
C SER A 244 -12.40 -44.48 -13.22
N GLY A 245 -13.50 -44.44 -13.97
CA GLY A 245 -14.54 -45.48 -13.85
C GLY A 245 -15.94 -45.07 -14.28
N GLN A 246 -16.31 -45.41 -15.52
CA GLN A 246 -17.68 -45.43 -16.01
C GLN A 246 -18.58 -46.41 -15.25
N THR A 247 -19.85 -46.00 -15.08
CA THR A 247 -21.10 -46.80 -14.94
C THR A 247 -21.25 -47.83 -13.82
N GLN A 248 -22.31 -47.70 -13.01
CA GLN A 248 -23.50 -48.55 -13.15
C GLN A 248 -24.68 -48.06 -12.29
N LEU A 249 -25.85 -47.98 -12.94
CA LEU A 249 -27.17 -47.97 -12.32
C LEU A 249 -27.42 -49.38 -11.78
N ASP A 250 -27.54 -49.54 -10.47
CA ASP A 250 -28.12 -50.75 -9.89
C ASP A 250 -29.37 -50.41 -9.07
N HIS A 251 -30.50 -50.86 -9.61
CA HIS A 251 -31.71 -51.15 -8.87
C HIS A 251 -31.40 -52.22 -7.82
N GLN A 252 -31.52 -51.89 -6.53
CA GLN A 252 -31.94 -52.90 -5.56
C GLN A 252 -32.76 -52.26 -4.43
N SER A 253 -34.01 -52.70 -4.40
CA SER A 253 -34.97 -52.60 -3.32
C SER A 253 -34.38 -53.07 -1.99
N ASN A 254 -34.54 -52.28 -0.93
CA ASN A 254 -34.97 -52.88 0.33
C ASN A 254 -35.70 -51.90 1.25
N ASN A 255 -36.85 -52.37 1.70
CA ASN A 255 -37.71 -51.81 2.73
C ASN A 255 -36.93 -51.55 4.02
N ASN A 256 -37.13 -50.39 4.63
CA ASN A 256 -37.36 -50.32 6.07
C ASN A 256 -38.13 -49.03 6.43
N ASN A 257 -39.35 -49.25 6.91
CA ASN A 257 -40.19 -48.25 7.58
C ASN A 257 -39.45 -47.63 8.76
N LYS A 258 -39.25 -46.32 8.72
CA LYS A 258 -39.29 -45.45 9.91
C LYS A 258 -39.61 -44.03 9.47
N GLN A 259 -40.82 -43.62 9.81
CA GLN A 259 -41.30 -42.24 9.73
C GLN A 259 -40.54 -41.39 10.77
N PRO A 260 -40.11 -40.18 10.42
CA PRO A 260 -40.09 -39.10 11.39
C PRO A 260 -41.01 -37.96 10.95
N THR A 261 -41.71 -37.47 11.96
CA THR A 261 -42.57 -36.31 12.02
C THR A 261 -41.87 -35.02 11.61
N GLY A 262 -42.67 -34.05 11.19
CA GLY A 262 -42.22 -32.87 10.47
C GLY A 262 -41.27 -31.97 11.26
N GLU A 263 -40.27 -31.49 10.53
CA GLU A 263 -39.57 -30.24 10.76
C GLU A 263 -39.34 -29.61 9.39
N SER A 264 -39.64 -28.33 9.31
CA SER A 264 -39.46 -27.46 8.15
C SER A 264 -38.07 -27.61 7.54
N ALA A 265 -38.03 -27.76 6.22
CA ALA A 265 -36.80 -27.78 5.42
C ALA A 265 -36.03 -26.46 5.60
N GLU A 266 -35.07 -26.45 6.53
CA GLU A 266 -33.96 -25.51 6.50
C GLU A 266 -33.11 -25.82 5.26
N LEU A 267 -33.01 -24.83 4.38
CA LEU A 267 -32.08 -24.82 3.27
C LEU A 267 -30.67 -24.87 3.87
N ALA A 268 -30.05 -26.05 3.93
CA ALA A 268 -28.68 -26.23 4.37
C ALA A 268 -27.73 -25.53 3.39
N THR A 269 -27.45 -24.25 3.63
CA THR A 269 -26.27 -23.60 3.09
C THR A 269 -25.06 -24.22 3.77
N THR A 270 -24.27 -24.98 3.03
CA THR A 270 -22.92 -25.43 3.42
C THR A 270 -22.01 -24.20 3.53
N GLY A 271 -22.21 -23.41 4.60
CA GLY A 271 -21.44 -22.23 4.92
C GLY A 271 -20.21 -22.58 5.74
N CYS A 272 -19.03 -22.16 5.27
CA CYS A 272 -17.80 -22.18 6.07
C CYS A 272 -17.99 -21.32 7.33
N ASN A 273 -18.03 -21.95 8.51
CA ASN A 273 -18.23 -21.28 9.81
C ASN A 273 -17.09 -20.31 10.19
N THR A 274 -16.04 -20.15 9.38
CA THR A 274 -14.86 -19.33 9.71
C THR A 274 -14.50 -18.39 8.57
N THR A 275 -14.23 -17.12 8.92
CA THR A 275 -13.71 -16.12 7.97
C THR A 275 -12.36 -16.54 7.43
N LYS A 276 -12.20 -16.49 6.10
CA LYS A 276 -10.90 -16.73 5.46
C LYS A 276 -10.12 -15.43 5.37
N VAL A 277 -8.84 -15.49 5.72
CA VAL A 277 -7.95 -14.32 5.73
C VAL A 277 -6.75 -14.57 4.82
N PHE A 278 -6.44 -13.64 3.92
CA PHE A 278 -5.31 -13.76 3.00
C PHE A 278 -4.33 -12.62 3.23
N ASN A 279 -3.06 -12.93 3.51
CA ASN A 279 -2.01 -11.91 3.51
C ASN A 279 -1.39 -11.83 2.10
N LEU A 280 -1.52 -10.68 1.42
CA LEU A 280 -0.88 -10.44 0.13
C LEU A 280 0.42 -9.66 0.33
N THR A 281 1.49 -10.41 0.60
CA THR A 281 2.82 -9.88 0.92
C THR A 281 3.89 -10.50 0.03
N THR A 282 5.07 -9.89 0.03
CA THR A 282 6.20 -10.35 -0.80
C THR A 282 7.37 -10.82 0.03
N GLY A 283 7.49 -10.39 1.29
CA GLY A 283 8.66 -10.61 2.13
C GLY A 283 9.02 -12.06 2.40
N SER A 284 8.04 -12.97 2.44
CA SER A 284 8.29 -14.40 2.69
C SER A 284 8.71 -15.18 1.44
N GLU A 285 8.33 -14.73 0.23
CA GLU A 285 8.56 -15.47 -1.02
C GLU A 285 9.55 -14.77 -1.98
N ASN A 286 9.64 -13.45 -1.93
CA ASN A 286 10.49 -12.63 -2.79
C ASN A 286 10.88 -11.30 -2.08
N PRO A 287 11.70 -11.34 -1.02
CA PRO A 287 12.02 -10.17 -0.22
C PRO A 287 12.78 -9.09 -1.01
N CYS A 288 12.43 -7.82 -0.77
CA CYS A 288 13.18 -6.66 -1.24
C CYS A 288 13.52 -5.76 -0.05
N SER A 289 14.78 -5.34 0.09
CA SER A 289 15.13 -4.37 1.14
C SER A 289 14.78 -2.94 0.73
N PHE A 290 14.52 -2.07 1.72
CA PHE A 290 14.36 -0.64 1.48
C PHE A 290 15.55 -0.07 0.69
N TYR A 291 16.76 -0.47 1.06
CA TYR A 291 17.98 -0.09 0.35
C TYR A 291 17.94 -0.50 -1.12
N GLN A 292 17.66 -1.76 -1.43
CA GLN A 292 17.67 -2.27 -2.81
C GLN A 292 16.70 -1.49 -3.71
N TYR A 293 15.45 -1.33 -3.26
CA TYR A 293 14.41 -0.66 -4.03
C TYR A 293 14.80 0.80 -4.33
N PHE A 294 15.10 1.58 -3.28
CA PHE A 294 15.34 3.01 -3.46
C PHE A 294 16.72 3.31 -4.07
N SER A 295 17.74 2.48 -3.85
CA SER A 295 19.04 2.66 -4.51
C SER A 295 18.94 2.45 -6.01
N THR A 296 18.23 1.40 -6.45
CA THR A 296 17.98 1.12 -7.88
C THR A 296 17.11 2.20 -8.54
N GLY A 297 16.02 2.59 -7.89
CA GLY A 297 15.18 3.70 -8.38
C GLY A 297 15.95 5.02 -8.50
N ARG A 298 16.87 5.28 -7.56
CA ARG A 298 17.76 6.45 -7.60
C ARG A 298 18.73 6.40 -8.78
N GLU A 299 19.34 5.25 -9.08
CA GLU A 299 20.20 5.13 -10.26
C GLU A 299 19.48 5.51 -11.54
N GLU A 300 18.22 5.10 -11.67
CA GLU A 300 17.39 5.50 -12.80
C GLU A 300 17.07 6.99 -12.77
N ALA A 301 16.84 7.56 -11.58
CA ALA A 301 16.66 9.00 -11.40
C ALA A 301 17.91 9.82 -11.75
N TYR A 302 19.13 9.30 -11.62
CA TYR A 302 20.33 9.96 -12.15
C TYR A 302 20.39 9.93 -13.67
N ARG A 303 20.02 8.79 -14.29
CA ARG A 303 20.02 8.66 -15.76
C ARG A 303 18.94 9.52 -16.41
N LYS A 304 17.79 9.63 -15.74
CA LYS A 304 16.56 10.27 -16.22
C LYS A 304 15.95 11.12 -15.09
N PRO A 305 16.59 12.24 -14.75
CA PRO A 305 16.16 13.10 -13.65
C PRO A 305 14.87 13.84 -13.98
N SER A 306 14.23 14.38 -12.94
CA SER A 306 13.13 15.34 -13.13
C SER A 306 13.69 16.71 -13.50
N ALA A 307 12.99 17.42 -14.40
CA ALA A 307 13.30 18.81 -14.71
C ALA A 307 13.04 19.75 -13.52
N ARG A 308 12.28 19.29 -12.52
CA ARG A 308 11.98 20.03 -11.28
C ARG A 308 12.97 19.75 -10.15
N CYS A 309 14.03 18.99 -10.41
CA CYS A 309 15.07 18.73 -9.43
C CYS A 309 15.73 20.03 -8.94
N LEU A 310 15.88 20.18 -7.62
CA LEU A 310 16.38 21.41 -6.98
C LEU A 310 17.83 21.30 -6.50
N ARG A 311 18.32 20.08 -6.24
CA ARG A 311 19.70 19.80 -5.79
C ARG A 311 20.04 18.32 -6.02
N PRO A 312 21.31 17.91 -5.92
CA PRO A 312 21.71 16.52 -6.13
C PRO A 312 20.89 15.52 -5.32
N LEU A 313 20.72 14.31 -5.86
CA LEU A 313 19.79 13.32 -5.31
C LEU A 313 20.37 12.68 -4.04
N LEU A 314 19.47 12.30 -3.12
CA LEU A 314 19.77 11.59 -1.89
C LEU A 314 20.66 10.36 -2.13
N THR A 315 21.83 10.29 -1.50
CA THR A 315 22.52 9.00 -1.32
C THR A 315 21.98 8.32 -0.07
N ILE A 316 21.30 7.19 -0.23
CA ILE A 316 20.89 6.32 0.87
C ILE A 316 22.09 5.44 1.22
N PRO A 317 22.78 5.66 2.35
CA PRO A 317 23.80 4.72 2.80
C PRO A 317 23.13 3.42 3.28
N LYS A 318 23.84 2.29 3.17
CA LYS A 318 23.50 1.10 3.95
C LYS A 318 23.76 1.43 5.41
N GLN A 319 22.69 1.59 6.18
CA GLN A 319 22.78 1.92 7.60
C GLN A 319 21.62 1.26 8.36
N LYS A 320 21.92 0.85 9.60
CA LYS A 320 20.94 0.25 10.52
C LYS A 320 19.94 1.26 11.11
N GLY A 321 20.10 2.54 10.78
CA GLY A 321 19.27 3.64 11.28
C GLY A 321 20.10 4.90 11.55
N MET A 322 19.43 5.93 12.04
CA MET A 322 20.05 7.19 12.47
C MET A 322 19.50 7.56 13.85
N ASN A 323 20.36 8.00 14.77
CA ASN A 323 19.91 8.43 16.09
C ASN A 323 19.10 9.74 16.00
N SER A 324 18.27 10.00 17.00
CA SER A 324 17.32 11.13 16.97
C SER A 324 18.00 12.50 16.89
N VAL A 325 19.16 12.67 17.53
CA VAL A 325 19.92 13.93 17.51
C VAL A 325 20.49 14.19 16.12
N GLN A 326 21.13 13.20 15.51
CA GLN A 326 21.69 13.28 14.17
C GLN A 326 20.59 13.55 13.14
N TYR A 327 19.43 12.89 13.26
CA TYR A 327 18.28 13.17 12.40
C TYR A 327 17.76 14.59 12.59
N TRP A 328 17.69 15.09 13.82
CA TRP A 328 17.24 16.45 14.10
C TRP A 328 18.17 17.51 13.48
N ILE A 329 19.49 17.31 13.60
CA ILE A 329 20.49 18.18 12.96
C ILE A 329 20.25 18.23 11.45
N HIS A 330 20.14 17.06 10.80
CA HIS A 330 19.86 17.00 9.36
C HIS A 330 18.50 17.59 8.97
N LYS A 331 17.46 17.41 9.79
CA LYS A 331 16.13 18.01 9.59
C LYS A 331 16.23 19.54 9.55
N VAL A 332 16.96 20.14 10.49
CA VAL A 332 17.14 21.59 10.56
C VAL A 332 17.99 22.10 9.40
N PHE A 333 19.21 21.59 9.25
CA PHE A 333 20.20 22.15 8.34
C PHE A 333 20.00 21.70 6.88
N SER A 334 19.79 20.40 6.66
CA SER A 334 19.69 19.85 5.30
C SER A 334 18.30 20.04 4.70
N HIS A 335 17.22 20.15 5.48
CA HIS A 335 15.86 20.28 4.92
C HIS A 335 15.21 21.64 5.21
N LEU A 336 15.04 22.04 6.47
CA LEU A 336 14.27 23.24 6.80
C LEU A 336 14.98 24.52 6.36
N LEU A 337 16.26 24.69 6.70
CA LEU A 337 17.04 25.87 6.31
C LEU A 337 17.07 26.05 4.79
N PHE A 338 17.32 24.96 4.05
CA PHE A 338 17.25 24.95 2.59
C PHE A 338 15.86 25.35 2.08
N ALA A 339 14.80 24.79 2.65
CA ALA A 339 13.43 25.09 2.22
C ALA A 339 13.06 26.55 2.44
N TYR A 340 13.42 27.14 3.59
CA TYR A 340 13.18 28.55 3.88
C TYR A 340 13.98 29.46 2.94
N LEU A 341 15.23 29.12 2.64
CA LEU A 341 16.04 29.85 1.66
C LEU A 341 15.39 29.84 0.27
N VAL A 342 14.97 28.67 -0.22
CA VAL A 342 14.34 28.54 -1.54
C VAL A 342 13.00 29.29 -1.59
N ASP A 343 12.14 29.13 -0.58
CA ASP A 343 10.86 29.85 -0.53
C ASP A 343 11.05 31.38 -0.38
N PHE A 344 12.11 31.83 0.28
CA PHE A 344 12.48 33.24 0.31
C PHE A 344 12.86 33.76 -1.09
N LEU A 345 13.75 33.06 -1.80
CA LEU A 345 14.15 33.41 -3.17
C LEU A 345 12.96 33.37 -4.14
N LEU A 346 12.10 32.34 -4.05
CA LEU A 346 10.86 32.29 -4.82
C LEU A 346 9.97 33.50 -4.50
N GLY A 347 9.89 33.90 -3.23
CA GLY A 347 9.18 35.12 -2.81
C GLY A 347 9.73 36.39 -3.47
N LEU A 348 11.05 36.56 -3.56
CA LEU A 348 11.68 37.68 -4.25
C LEU A 348 11.39 37.69 -5.76
N LEU A 349 11.22 36.50 -6.35
CA LEU A 349 10.86 36.32 -7.76
C LEU A 349 9.34 36.31 -8.02
N ASN A 350 8.53 36.69 -7.02
CA ASN A 350 7.07 36.66 -7.06
C ASN A 350 6.49 35.28 -7.45
N GLN A 351 7.19 34.21 -7.07
CA GLN A 351 6.79 32.82 -7.27
C GLN A 351 6.15 32.24 -6.01
N LYS A 352 5.35 31.19 -6.20
CA LYS A 352 4.65 30.51 -5.11
C LYS A 352 5.64 29.81 -4.18
N ARG A 353 5.55 30.12 -2.88
CA ARG A 353 6.32 29.49 -1.79
C ARG A 353 5.72 28.13 -1.43
N MET A 354 6.43 27.05 -1.69
CA MET A 354 5.90 25.68 -1.59
C MET A 354 6.86 24.69 -0.93
N VAL A 355 8.16 24.98 -0.88
CA VAL A 355 9.17 24.01 -0.48
C VAL A 355 9.09 23.73 1.03
N VAL A 356 8.85 24.75 1.86
CA VAL A 356 8.68 24.55 3.31
C VAL A 356 7.47 23.66 3.60
N LYS A 357 6.36 23.85 2.86
CA LYS A 357 5.18 23.00 2.99
C LYS A 357 5.49 21.56 2.59
N ALA A 358 6.24 21.34 1.51
CA ALA A 358 6.66 20.02 1.07
C ALA A 358 7.58 19.32 2.09
N VAL A 359 8.59 20.03 2.62
CA VAL A 359 9.50 19.51 3.64
C VAL A 359 8.80 19.16 4.95
N LYS A 360 7.84 19.99 5.41
CA LYS A 360 7.06 19.68 6.61
C LYS A 360 6.22 18.41 6.42
N ARG A 361 5.53 18.27 5.28
CA ARG A 361 4.77 17.06 4.94
C ARG A 361 5.66 15.82 4.85
N MET A 362 6.85 15.96 4.26
CA MET A 362 7.85 14.89 4.16
C MET A 362 8.28 14.38 5.53
N HIS A 363 8.65 15.28 6.45
CA HIS A 363 9.08 14.87 7.79
C HIS A 363 7.96 14.22 8.59
N HIS A 364 6.74 14.75 8.45
CA HIS A 364 5.57 14.14 9.06
C HIS A 364 5.33 12.73 8.51
N ALA A 365 5.36 12.55 7.18
CA ALA A 365 5.28 11.22 6.58
C ALA A 365 6.40 10.29 7.09
N ASN A 366 7.65 10.76 7.15
CA ASN A 366 8.76 9.95 7.66
C ASN A 366 8.56 9.50 9.11
N GLU A 367 8.02 10.38 9.97
CA GLU A 367 7.69 10.04 11.36
C GLU A 367 6.59 8.96 11.42
N MET A 368 5.61 8.99 10.52
CA MET A 368 4.56 7.96 10.43
C MET A 368 5.07 6.61 9.90
N PHE A 369 6.08 6.62 9.02
CA PHE A 369 6.67 5.41 8.46
C PHE A 369 7.80 4.82 9.31
N ASP A 370 8.35 5.56 10.28
CA ASP A 370 9.49 5.11 11.11
C ASP A 370 9.22 3.75 11.75
N TYR A 371 8.00 3.51 12.25
CA TYR A 371 7.59 2.23 12.80
C TYR A 371 7.67 1.09 11.78
N PHE A 372 7.13 1.31 10.56
CA PHE A 372 7.13 0.34 9.46
C PHE A 372 8.50 0.13 8.80
N CYS A 373 9.38 1.13 8.92
CA CYS A 373 10.72 1.12 8.36
C CYS A 373 11.79 0.66 9.36
N SER A 374 11.41 0.40 10.62
CA SER A 374 12.32 -0.01 11.69
C SER A 374 12.02 -1.40 12.24
N ASN A 375 10.83 -1.95 11.96
CA ASN A 375 10.43 -3.29 12.36
C ASN A 375 10.29 -4.18 11.12
N GLN A 376 10.45 -5.49 11.33
CA GLN A 376 10.29 -6.49 10.28
C GLN A 376 9.23 -7.50 10.71
N TRP A 377 8.36 -7.85 9.77
CA TRP A 377 7.26 -8.79 10.01
C TRP A 377 7.47 -10.08 9.23
N SER A 378 6.91 -11.14 9.76
CA SER A 378 6.71 -12.41 9.07
C SER A 378 5.23 -12.58 8.81
N PHE A 379 4.84 -12.73 7.55
CA PHE A 379 3.46 -12.94 7.15
C PHE A 379 3.28 -14.34 6.60
N LYS A 380 2.34 -15.09 7.17
CA LYS A 380 1.90 -16.36 6.60
C LYS A 380 1.06 -16.11 5.35
N THR A 381 1.32 -16.86 4.28
CA THR A 381 0.70 -16.66 2.95
C THR A 381 0.13 -17.95 2.35
N ASP A 382 -0.22 -18.92 3.20
CA ASP A 382 -0.60 -20.27 2.76
C ASP A 382 -1.93 -20.29 2.00
N ASN A 383 -2.90 -19.45 2.39
CA ASN A 383 -4.18 -19.33 1.67
C ASN A 383 -3.99 -18.84 0.23
N VAL A 384 -3.08 -17.88 0.01
CA VAL A 384 -2.77 -17.37 -1.33
C VAL A 384 -2.11 -18.45 -2.19
N LYS A 385 -1.17 -19.20 -1.61
CA LYS A 385 -0.51 -20.33 -2.30
C LYS A 385 -1.53 -21.40 -2.70
N ARG A 386 -2.38 -21.83 -1.77
CA ARG A 386 -3.46 -22.79 -2.04
C ARG A 386 -4.41 -22.29 -3.13
N MET A 387 -4.84 -21.04 -3.06
CA MET A 387 -5.71 -20.44 -4.08
C MET A 387 -5.06 -20.49 -5.46
N ARG A 388 -3.77 -20.12 -5.56
CA ARG A 388 -3.01 -20.19 -6.81
C ARG A 388 -2.97 -21.61 -7.36
N ASP A 389 -2.82 -22.61 -6.51
CA ASP A 389 -2.79 -24.02 -6.91
C ASP A 389 -4.15 -24.51 -7.46
N LEU A 390 -5.26 -23.92 -7.03
CA LEU A 390 -6.60 -24.23 -7.56
C LEU A 390 -6.87 -23.65 -8.95
N LEU A 391 -6.15 -22.60 -9.35
CA LEU A 391 -6.33 -21.97 -10.67
C LEU A 391 -5.80 -22.86 -11.80
N SER A 392 -6.50 -22.87 -12.93
CA SER A 392 -6.00 -23.52 -14.15
C SER A 392 -4.73 -22.83 -14.66
N PRO A 393 -3.87 -23.50 -15.46
CA PRO A 393 -2.70 -22.86 -16.05
C PRO A 393 -3.04 -21.62 -16.90
N ALA A 394 -4.23 -21.59 -17.51
CA ALA A 394 -4.71 -20.43 -18.26
C ALA A 394 -5.06 -19.26 -17.33
N ASP A 395 -5.81 -19.53 -16.26
CA ASP A 395 -6.23 -18.51 -15.29
C ASP A 395 -5.05 -17.97 -14.49
N ARG A 396 -4.07 -18.81 -14.13
CA ARG A 396 -2.82 -18.36 -13.49
C ARG A 396 -2.04 -17.36 -14.36
N ARG A 397 -2.12 -17.47 -15.69
CA ARG A 397 -1.47 -16.52 -16.61
C ARG A 397 -2.28 -15.24 -16.76
N THR A 398 -3.60 -15.35 -16.82
CA THR A 398 -4.51 -14.20 -16.97
C THR A 398 -4.56 -13.37 -15.69
N PHE A 399 -4.82 -14.02 -14.54
CA PHE A 399 -4.91 -13.41 -13.22
C PHE A 399 -3.65 -13.70 -12.39
N SER A 400 -2.49 -13.39 -12.98
CA SER A 400 -1.22 -13.63 -12.32
C SER A 400 -1.11 -12.83 -11.02
N CYS A 401 -0.95 -13.55 -9.91
CA CYS A 401 -0.69 -13.01 -8.58
C CYS A 401 0.59 -13.59 -7.95
N ASP A 402 1.47 -14.21 -8.75
CA ASP A 402 2.73 -14.79 -8.26
C ASP A 402 3.81 -13.73 -8.05
N VAL A 403 4.02 -13.37 -6.79
CA VAL A 403 5.00 -12.35 -6.37
C VAL A 403 6.45 -12.73 -6.65
N ARG A 404 6.76 -14.02 -6.85
CA ARG A 404 8.12 -14.50 -7.17
C ARG A 404 8.58 -14.06 -8.56
N THR A 405 7.65 -13.67 -9.41
CA THR A 405 7.94 -13.18 -10.77
C THR A 405 8.44 -11.74 -10.79
N ILE A 406 8.36 -11.02 -9.67
CA ILE A 406 8.76 -9.62 -9.59
C ILE A 406 10.29 -9.52 -9.65
N ASN A 407 10.81 -8.90 -10.72
CA ASN A 407 12.19 -8.44 -10.76
C ASN A 407 12.29 -7.07 -10.08
N TRP A 408 12.79 -7.04 -8.84
CA TRP A 408 12.83 -5.82 -8.02
C TRP A 408 13.60 -4.67 -8.66
N ASP A 409 14.69 -4.96 -9.37
CA ASP A 409 15.50 -3.91 -9.98
C ASP A 409 14.76 -3.26 -11.15
N ASN A 410 14.12 -4.06 -12.00
CA ASN A 410 13.27 -3.54 -13.07
C ASN A 410 12.05 -2.79 -12.50
N TYR A 411 11.42 -3.35 -11.48
CA TYR A 411 10.26 -2.76 -10.84
C TYR A 411 10.58 -1.40 -10.21
N ALA A 412 11.72 -1.26 -9.53
CA ALA A 412 12.19 0.03 -9.00
C ALA A 412 12.48 1.06 -10.10
N ARG A 413 13.09 0.63 -11.22
CA ARG A 413 13.33 1.50 -12.40
C ARG A 413 12.02 2.01 -12.98
N VAL A 414 11.09 1.10 -13.27
CA VAL A 414 9.76 1.39 -13.81
C VAL A 414 8.95 2.27 -12.85
N GLY A 415 9.03 2.02 -11.55
CA GLY A 415 8.37 2.83 -10.53
C GLY A 415 8.80 4.30 -10.57
N TRP A 416 10.08 4.59 -10.84
CA TRP A 416 10.53 5.96 -11.04
C TRP A 416 9.96 6.60 -12.31
N PHE A 417 9.89 5.87 -13.43
CA PHE A 417 9.19 6.38 -14.63
C PHE A 417 7.73 6.69 -14.36
N GLY A 418 7.07 5.81 -13.62
CA GLY A 418 5.71 5.99 -13.15
C GLY A 418 5.54 7.31 -12.41
N CYS A 419 6.41 7.57 -11.44
CA CYS A 419 6.44 8.82 -10.70
C CYS A 419 6.63 10.04 -11.62
N ARG A 420 7.54 9.97 -12.60
CA ARG A 420 7.75 11.08 -13.55
C ARG A 420 6.52 11.35 -14.42
N ARG A 421 5.97 10.29 -15.03
CA ARG A 421 4.87 10.39 -15.99
C ARG A 421 3.54 10.75 -15.33
N PHE A 422 3.19 10.08 -14.24
CA PHE A 422 1.84 10.17 -13.67
C PHE A 422 1.75 11.12 -12.47
N ILE A 423 2.77 11.17 -11.61
CA ILE A 423 2.75 12.07 -10.44
C ILE A 423 3.30 13.45 -10.79
N LEU A 424 4.49 13.53 -11.39
CA LEU A 424 5.12 14.80 -11.78
C LEU A 424 4.55 15.37 -13.08
N LYS A 425 3.87 14.54 -13.88
CA LYS A 425 3.29 14.89 -15.18
C LYS A 425 4.33 15.40 -16.18
N GLU A 426 5.52 14.77 -16.17
CA GLU A 426 6.60 15.04 -17.12
C GLU A 426 6.50 14.10 -18.33
N ARG A 427 6.68 14.66 -19.54
CA ARG A 427 6.79 13.85 -20.76
C ARG A 427 8.19 13.25 -20.90
N ASP A 428 8.28 12.09 -21.53
CA ASP A 428 9.56 11.43 -21.77
C ASP A 428 10.48 12.25 -22.68
N GLU A 429 9.92 13.03 -23.61
CA GLU A 429 10.71 13.91 -24.49
C GLU A 429 11.48 14.99 -23.71
N THR A 430 11.12 15.26 -22.45
CA THR A 430 11.81 16.24 -21.60
C THR A 430 13.07 15.69 -20.91
N ILE A 431 13.39 14.40 -21.07
CA ILE A 431 14.50 13.73 -20.37
C ILE A 431 15.86 14.38 -20.67
N ASP A 432 16.15 14.70 -21.91
CA ASP A 432 17.47 15.25 -22.27
C ASP A 432 17.65 16.67 -21.72
N TYR A 433 16.60 17.48 -21.79
CA TYR A 433 16.56 18.78 -21.13
C TYR A 433 16.73 18.65 -19.60
N ALA A 434 16.02 17.71 -18.99
CA ALA A 434 16.13 17.45 -17.56
C ALA A 434 17.55 17.03 -17.15
N ARG A 435 18.22 16.20 -17.97
CA ARG A 435 19.62 15.79 -17.75
C ARG A 435 20.58 16.97 -17.84
N MET A 436 20.43 17.85 -18.84
CA MET A 436 21.23 19.07 -18.95
C MET A 436 21.04 19.96 -17.72
N ARG A 437 19.78 20.24 -17.35
CA ARG A 437 19.45 21.04 -16.17
C ARG A 437 20.00 20.42 -14.89
N TYR A 438 19.90 19.10 -14.75
CA TYR A 438 20.43 18.39 -13.58
C TYR A 438 21.95 18.57 -13.44
N ARG A 439 22.70 18.52 -14.55
CA ARG A 439 24.15 18.81 -14.53
C ARG A 439 24.45 20.23 -14.05
N ILE A 440 23.66 21.22 -14.49
CA ILE A 440 23.77 22.61 -14.03
C ILE A 440 23.45 22.71 -12.53
N VAL A 441 22.38 22.06 -12.08
CA VAL A 441 22.00 22.01 -10.66
C VAL A 441 23.12 21.41 -9.81
N CYS A 442 23.72 20.29 -10.24
CA CYS A 442 24.86 19.70 -9.57
C CYS A 442 26.06 20.65 -9.55
N PHE A 443 26.41 21.27 -10.68
CA PHE A 443 27.51 22.22 -10.76
C PHE A 443 27.32 23.39 -9.80
N ILE A 444 26.16 24.05 -9.84
CA ILE A 444 25.82 25.16 -8.93
C ILE A 444 25.91 24.70 -7.49
N TYR A 445 25.30 23.57 -7.15
CA TYR A 445 25.28 23.06 -5.77
C TYR A 445 26.68 22.79 -5.23
N TYR A 446 27.53 22.07 -5.98
CA TYR A 446 28.89 21.78 -5.55
C TYR A 446 29.78 23.03 -5.54
N ALA A 447 29.62 23.95 -6.50
CA ALA A 447 30.32 25.23 -6.49
C ALA A 447 29.95 26.06 -5.27
N THR A 448 28.65 26.18 -4.94
CA THR A 448 28.19 26.89 -3.73
C THR A 448 28.73 26.25 -2.46
N LYS A 449 28.80 24.91 -2.38
CA LYS A 449 29.42 24.22 -1.24
C LYS A 449 30.92 24.52 -1.10
N ILE A 450 31.66 24.52 -2.20
CA ILE A 450 33.09 24.85 -2.21
C ILE A 450 33.29 26.30 -1.77
N ILE A 451 32.52 27.24 -2.33
CA ILE A 451 32.60 28.66 -1.96
C ILE A 451 32.28 28.86 -0.47
N PHE A 452 31.23 28.20 0.03
CA PHE A 452 30.86 28.27 1.44
C PHE A 452 31.97 27.70 2.35
N LEU A 453 32.55 26.55 1.99
CA LEU A 453 33.66 25.96 2.74
C LEU A 453 34.87 26.92 2.77
N LEU A 454 35.23 27.50 1.63
CA LEU A 454 36.32 28.48 1.54
C LEU A 454 36.02 29.71 2.42
N ALA A 455 34.84 30.30 2.32
CA ALA A 455 34.44 31.47 3.11
C ALA A 455 34.44 31.18 4.62
N LEU A 456 33.99 29.99 5.03
CA LEU A 456 34.03 29.55 6.41
C LEU A 456 35.48 29.40 6.90
N THR A 457 36.33 28.73 6.13
CA THR A 457 37.75 28.55 6.48
C THR A 457 38.49 29.88 6.61
N SER A 458 38.20 30.85 5.73
CA SER A 458 38.78 32.20 5.78
C SER A 458 38.31 32.98 7.00
N SER A 459 37.01 32.94 7.31
CA SER A 459 36.45 33.62 8.49
C SER A 459 37.04 33.08 9.79
N VAL A 460 37.16 31.77 9.92
CA VAL A 460 37.74 31.14 11.11
C VAL A 460 39.24 31.45 11.23
N SER A 461 39.96 31.48 10.11
CA SER A 461 41.38 31.89 10.08
C SER A 461 41.56 33.34 10.56
N PHE A 462 40.67 34.23 10.16
CA PHE A 462 40.67 35.63 10.58
C PHE A 462 40.42 35.75 12.10
N CYS A 463 39.45 35.01 12.64
CA CYS A 463 39.13 35.03 14.07
C CYS A 463 40.22 34.42 14.97
N LEU A 464 40.93 33.39 14.50
CA LEU A 464 41.91 32.65 15.32
C LEU A 464 43.35 33.13 15.17
N GLY A 465 43.63 34.08 14.27
CA GLY A 465 44.94 34.73 14.12
C GLY A 465 46.12 33.80 13.77
N SER A 466 45.87 32.55 13.40
CA SER A 466 46.90 31.52 13.21
C SER A 466 46.78 30.83 11.84
N LYS A 467 47.90 30.79 11.10
CA LYS A 467 48.02 30.01 9.86
C LYS A 467 47.93 28.49 10.09
N TYR A 468 48.16 28.02 11.32
CA TYR A 468 48.13 26.60 11.67
C TYR A 468 46.73 26.08 12.05
N ALA A 469 45.80 26.98 12.42
CA ALA A 469 44.39 26.64 12.64
C ALA A 469 43.70 26.17 11.34
N GLN A 470 44.25 26.56 10.18
CA GLN A 470 43.74 26.24 8.83
C GLN A 470 43.66 24.73 8.59
N TRP A 471 44.67 23.97 9.00
CA TRP A 471 44.75 22.54 8.76
C TRP A 471 44.02 21.71 9.82
N ALA A 472 44.00 22.17 11.07
CA ALA A 472 43.34 21.47 12.19
C ALA A 472 41.80 21.51 12.10
N LEU A 473 41.23 22.52 11.43
CA LEU A 473 39.78 22.71 11.33
C LEU A 473 39.18 22.27 10.00
N LEU A 474 40.01 21.96 8.98
CA LEU A 474 39.54 21.45 7.69
C LEU A 474 38.77 20.13 7.83
N ALA A 475 39.18 19.23 8.72
CA ALA A 475 38.51 17.94 8.94
C ALA A 475 37.09 18.10 9.56
N PRO A 476 36.88 18.84 10.67
CA PRO A 476 35.53 19.09 11.19
C PRO A 476 34.70 20.01 10.28
N MET A 477 35.30 20.96 9.55
CA MET A 477 34.58 21.78 8.56
C MET A 477 34.15 20.97 7.32
N TYR A 478 34.99 20.03 6.86
CA TYR A 478 34.62 19.06 5.85
C TYR A 478 33.47 18.18 6.35
N ALA A 479 33.50 17.75 7.61
CA ALA A 479 32.39 17.04 8.22
C ALA A 479 31.10 17.90 8.24
N ILE A 480 31.17 19.19 8.57
CA ILE A 480 30.01 20.11 8.55
C ILE A 480 29.48 20.30 7.12
N VAL A 481 30.35 20.44 6.11
CA VAL A 481 29.95 20.58 4.69
C VAL A 481 29.47 19.25 4.07
N TYR A 482 29.90 18.12 4.63
CA TYR A 482 29.37 16.79 4.34
C TYR A 482 28.02 16.53 5.02
N LEU A 483 27.74 17.20 6.15
CA LEU A 483 26.47 17.14 6.88
C LEU A 483 25.41 18.12 6.32
N LEU A 484 25.82 19.29 5.82
CA LEU A 484 25.02 20.24 5.01
C LEU A 484 24.77 19.70 3.61
#